data_AF-A0A091EAY1-F1
#
_entry.id   AF-A0A091EAY1-F1
#
_cell.length_a   1.000
_cell.length_b   1.000
_cell.length_c   1.000
_cell.angle_alpha   90.00
_cell.angle_beta   90.00
_cell.angle_gamma   90.00
#
_symmetry.space_group_name_H-M   'P 1'
#
loop_
_entity.id
_entity.type
_entity.pdbx_description
1 polymer ?
#
loop_
_entity_poly.entity_id
_entity_poly.type
_entity_poly.pdbx_seq_one_letter_code
_entity_poly.pdbx_strand_id
1 'polypeptide(L)'
;MGNATWPWLLWLLPMLTVLMKGTIKPNLMWVFKGTPTSLYTEMSPFPNIAHGNFTVLTDKILLKLLGEETFAVTDAVLGADIGVEKFFNIECQASSLGHIPAVLADTVQALKMGGGGLCLTAGVPLRKEYTEQNTPLLADGCCNLQKQIQITQPLRVPVVVVLNVFKTDTCTKTDLVSELPRHDSAFGMVSCSHWSAGGKGSVDGAGAGAVRETANKRSHFQFLYNE
;
A
#
# COMPACT_ATOMS: atom_id res chain seq x y z
N MET A 1 10.53 -11.35 -40.72
CA MET A 1 10.68 -10.95 -39.30
C MET A 1 11.65 -9.78 -39.25
N GLY A 2 11.20 -8.61 -38.80
CA GLY A 2 12.07 -7.44 -38.68
C GLY A 2 13.05 -7.61 -37.53
N ASN A 3 14.33 -7.41 -37.79
CA ASN A 3 15.35 -7.44 -36.73
C ASN A 3 15.15 -6.25 -35.80
N ALA A 4 15.26 -6.47 -34.49
CA ALA A 4 15.15 -5.40 -33.51
C ALA A 4 16.33 -4.41 -33.65
N THR A 5 16.03 -3.13 -33.87
CA THR A 5 17.02 -2.07 -34.13
C THR A 5 17.52 -1.45 -32.83
N TRP A 6 18.13 -2.24 -31.95
CA TRP A 6 18.81 -1.77 -30.73
C TRP A 6 20.13 -0.98 -30.95
N PRO A 7 20.95 -1.24 -31.98
CA PRO A 7 22.31 -0.68 -32.06
C PRO A 7 22.41 0.85 -32.12
N TRP A 8 21.42 1.53 -32.69
CA TRP A 8 21.43 2.99 -32.81
C TRP A 8 21.05 3.70 -31.51
N LEU A 9 20.25 3.06 -30.65
CA LEU A 9 19.88 3.58 -29.32
C LEU A 9 21.10 3.66 -28.39
N LEU A 10 22.10 2.79 -28.55
CA LEU A 10 23.31 2.76 -27.71
C LEU A 10 24.08 4.09 -27.75
N TRP A 11 24.09 4.79 -28.88
CA TRP A 11 24.76 6.10 -29.02
C TRP A 11 24.01 7.24 -28.31
N LEU A 12 22.71 7.07 -28.04
CA LEU A 12 21.89 8.04 -27.33
C LEU A 12 21.91 7.85 -25.80
N LEU A 13 22.28 6.66 -25.32
CA LEU A 13 22.32 6.35 -23.88
C LEU A 13 23.18 7.32 -23.05
N PRO A 14 24.38 7.73 -23.50
CA PRO A 14 25.18 8.69 -22.73
C PRO A 14 24.50 10.05 -22.62
N MET A 15 23.85 10.52 -23.70
CA MET A 15 23.12 11.79 -23.70
C MET A 15 21.92 11.74 -22.75
N LEU A 16 21.15 10.66 -22.79
CA LEU A 16 20.03 10.43 -21.86
C LEU A 16 20.52 10.36 -20.40
N THR A 17 21.66 9.72 -20.16
CA THR A 17 22.26 9.62 -18.81
C THR A 17 22.63 11.01 -18.27
N VAL A 18 23.21 11.88 -19.10
CA VAL A 18 23.52 13.26 -18.71
C VAL A 18 22.25 14.05 -18.38
N LEU A 19 21.18 13.87 -19.17
CA LEU A 19 19.90 14.54 -18.92
C LEU A 19 19.25 14.07 -17.61
N MET A 20 19.35 12.78 -17.28
CA MET A 20 18.78 12.20 -16.07
C MET A 20 19.63 12.41 -14.80
N LYS A 21 20.87 12.93 -14.92
CA LYS A 21 21.80 13.12 -13.79
C LYS A 21 21.22 13.96 -12.64
N GLY A 22 20.43 14.97 -12.96
CA GLY A 22 19.72 15.78 -11.96
C GLY A 22 18.48 15.07 -11.43
N THR A 23 17.69 14.52 -12.36
CA THR A 23 16.38 13.90 -12.11
C THR A 23 16.45 12.63 -11.26
N ILE A 24 17.55 11.88 -11.30
CA ILE A 24 17.72 10.67 -10.49
C ILE A 24 17.85 10.93 -8.99
N LYS A 25 18.04 12.20 -8.57
CA LYS A 25 18.15 12.53 -7.15
C LYS A 25 16.76 12.61 -6.52
N PRO A 26 16.51 11.90 -5.40
CA PRO A 26 15.23 11.98 -4.71
C PRO A 26 14.92 13.38 -4.19
N ASN A 27 13.66 13.79 -4.30
CA ASN A 27 13.21 15.08 -3.78
C ASN A 27 12.74 14.93 -2.34
N LEU A 28 13.43 15.61 -1.42
CA LEU A 28 13.04 15.65 -0.01
C LEU A 28 12.00 16.74 0.24
N MET A 29 10.88 16.37 0.83
CA MET A 29 9.81 17.27 1.26
C MET A 29 9.44 17.02 2.72
N TRP A 30 8.78 18.02 3.33
CA TRP A 30 8.41 18.00 4.75
C TRP A 30 6.89 18.08 4.93
N VAL A 31 6.34 17.19 5.76
CA VAL A 31 4.92 17.24 6.13
C VAL A 31 4.74 18.05 7.42
N PHE A 32 3.88 19.06 7.38
CA PHE A 32 3.67 20.00 8.49
C PHE A 32 2.74 19.41 9.56
N LYS A 33 3.25 18.52 10.43
CA LYS A 33 2.55 18.13 11.67
C LYS A 33 3.46 17.44 12.71
N GLY A 34 4.31 18.22 13.39
CA GLY A 34 4.97 17.87 14.66
C GLY A 34 5.93 16.67 14.68
N THR A 35 6.01 15.90 13.61
CA THR A 35 6.86 14.72 13.44
C THR A 35 7.69 14.97 12.18
N PRO A 36 9.02 14.78 12.20
CA PRO A 36 9.84 14.92 11.00
C PRO A 36 9.57 13.74 10.07
N THR A 37 8.47 13.78 9.32
CA THR A 37 8.24 12.87 8.21
C THR A 37 8.84 13.50 6.97
N SER A 38 10.05 13.04 6.64
CA SER A 38 10.66 13.27 5.34
C SER A 38 9.89 12.47 4.30
N LEU A 39 9.09 13.17 3.49
CA LEU A 39 8.43 12.58 2.34
C LEU A 39 9.38 12.70 1.16
N TYR A 40 9.80 11.57 0.61
CA TYR A 40 10.49 11.57 -0.67
C TYR A 40 9.45 11.40 -1.76
N THR A 41 9.35 12.38 -2.67
CA THR A 41 8.43 12.25 -3.81
C THR A 41 9.18 12.12 -5.10
N GLU A 42 8.86 11.05 -5.79
CA GLU A 42 9.31 10.78 -7.14
C GLU A 42 8.12 10.37 -7.99
N MET A 43 8.28 10.48 -9.29
CA MET A 43 7.25 10.05 -10.23
C MET A 43 7.25 8.51 -10.26
N SER A 44 6.16 7.90 -9.78
CA SER A 44 5.93 6.46 -9.95
C SER A 44 5.47 6.18 -11.39
N PRO A 45 5.96 5.11 -12.05
CA PRO A 45 5.50 4.74 -13.38
C PRO A 45 4.08 4.15 -13.31
N PHE A 46 3.37 4.09 -14.45
CA PHE A 46 2.00 3.58 -14.44
C PHE A 46 1.93 2.09 -14.05
N PRO A 47 1.12 1.72 -13.05
CA PRO A 47 1.05 0.35 -12.52
C PRO A 47 0.46 -0.66 -13.53
N ASN A 48 -0.22 -0.22 -14.59
CA ASN A 48 -0.78 -1.15 -15.58
C ASN A 48 0.30 -1.71 -16.52
N ILE A 49 1.26 -0.87 -16.94
CA ILE A 49 2.30 -1.21 -17.92
C ILE A 49 3.72 -1.26 -17.33
N ALA A 50 3.87 -0.89 -16.05
CA ALA A 50 5.12 -0.93 -15.29
C ALA A 50 4.83 -1.41 -13.85
N HIS A 51 5.79 -1.24 -12.93
CA HIS A 51 5.70 -1.76 -11.55
C HIS A 51 4.84 -0.90 -10.61
N GLY A 52 4.70 0.41 -10.85
CA GLY A 52 3.78 1.24 -10.06
C GLY A 52 4.29 1.75 -8.72
N ASN A 53 5.60 1.68 -8.46
CA ASN A 53 6.18 2.05 -7.17
C ASN A 53 7.23 3.15 -7.31
N PHE A 54 7.66 3.72 -6.18
CA PHE A 54 8.77 4.66 -6.12
C PHE A 54 10.12 4.01 -6.51
N THR A 55 11.18 4.80 -6.58
CA THR A 55 12.47 4.25 -6.99
C THR A 55 13.14 3.45 -5.87
N VAL A 56 13.76 2.35 -6.25
CA VAL A 56 14.67 1.55 -5.40
C VAL A 56 15.77 2.41 -4.75
N LEU A 57 16.19 3.49 -5.42
CA LEU A 57 17.20 4.40 -4.90
C LEU A 57 16.69 5.13 -3.65
N THR A 58 15.46 5.64 -3.68
CA THR A 58 14.81 6.31 -2.56
C THR A 58 14.69 5.39 -1.35
N ASP A 59 14.18 4.17 -1.56
CA ASP A 59 14.05 3.18 -0.49
C ASP A 59 15.39 2.85 0.15
N LYS A 60 16.44 2.63 -0.66
CA LYS A 60 17.80 2.37 -0.15
C LYS A 60 18.41 3.54 0.60
N ILE A 61 18.13 4.78 0.17
CA ILE A 61 18.59 5.98 0.87
C ILE A 61 17.86 6.11 2.21
N LEU A 62 16.54 5.95 2.21
CA LEU A 62 15.72 5.99 3.41
C LEU A 62 16.19 4.97 4.43
N LEU A 63 16.32 3.69 4.05
CA LEU A 63 16.77 2.62 4.95
C LEU A 63 18.16 2.86 5.54
N LYS A 64 19.01 3.68 4.90
CA LYS A 64 20.33 4.06 5.43
C LYS A 64 20.32 5.31 6.32
N LEU A 65 19.36 6.21 6.11
CA LEU A 65 19.23 7.45 6.88
C LEU A 65 18.40 7.27 8.15
N LEU A 66 17.50 6.29 8.14
CA LEU A 66 16.62 5.97 9.25
C LEU A 66 17.39 5.31 10.41
N GLY A 67 17.05 5.69 11.64
CA GLY A 67 17.55 5.05 12.86
C GLY A 67 16.71 3.85 13.26
N GLU A 68 17.16 3.10 14.28
CA GLU A 68 16.54 1.83 14.73
C GLU A 68 15.06 1.96 15.15
N GLU A 69 14.64 3.14 15.60
CA GLU A 69 13.27 3.44 16.05
C GLU A 69 12.40 4.11 14.97
N THR A 70 12.80 4.04 13.69
CA THR A 70 12.10 4.70 12.58
C THR A 70 11.78 3.75 11.43
N PHE A 71 10.67 4.00 10.75
CA PHE A 71 10.19 3.16 9.65
C PHE A 71 10.22 3.94 8.32
N ALA A 72 10.68 3.28 7.26
CA ALA A 72 10.38 3.69 5.90
C ALA A 72 9.00 3.15 5.53
N VAL A 73 8.11 4.03 5.10
CA VAL A 73 6.80 3.62 4.57
C VAL A 73 6.78 4.00 3.10
N THR A 74 6.60 2.98 2.26
CA THR A 74 6.43 3.11 0.81
C THR A 74 5.06 2.58 0.42
N ASP A 75 4.53 3.04 -0.71
CA ASP A 75 3.26 2.57 -1.25
C ASP A 75 3.49 1.69 -2.48
N ALA A 76 2.50 0.83 -2.73
CA ALA A 76 2.37 0.11 -3.97
C ALA A 76 1.03 0.49 -4.59
N VAL A 77 1.05 1.09 -5.77
CA VAL A 77 -0.15 1.69 -6.37
C VAL A 77 -1.09 0.59 -6.89
N LEU A 78 -2.41 0.80 -6.70
CA LEU A 78 -3.52 -0.16 -6.90
C LEU A 78 -3.68 -1.16 -5.75
N GLY A 79 -4.51 -2.18 -5.95
CA GLY A 79 -4.72 -3.25 -4.96
C GLY A 79 -3.53 -4.20 -4.85
N ALA A 80 -3.59 -5.14 -3.92
CA ALA A 80 -2.55 -6.13 -3.70
C ALA A 80 -2.38 -7.11 -4.88
N ASP A 81 -3.42 -7.24 -5.70
CA ASP A 81 -3.42 -8.00 -6.96
C ASP A 81 -2.44 -7.45 -8.01
N ILE A 82 -2.17 -6.14 -8.02
CA ILE A 82 -1.23 -5.53 -8.97
C ILE A 82 -0.06 -4.87 -8.24
N GLY A 83 -0.33 -3.94 -7.33
CA GLY A 83 0.72 -3.17 -6.66
C GLY A 83 1.61 -4.04 -5.80
N VAL A 84 1.01 -4.78 -4.85
CA VAL A 84 1.77 -5.63 -3.92
C VAL A 84 2.48 -6.77 -4.66
N GLU A 85 1.82 -7.41 -5.63
CA GLU A 85 2.43 -8.41 -6.50
C GLU A 85 3.71 -7.88 -7.17
N LYS A 86 3.63 -6.72 -7.83
CA LYS A 86 4.76 -6.12 -8.53
C LYS A 86 5.82 -5.58 -7.59
N PHE A 87 5.44 -5.06 -6.42
CA PHE A 87 6.39 -4.64 -5.40
C PHE A 87 7.25 -5.80 -4.94
N PHE A 88 6.65 -6.93 -4.59
CA PHE A 88 7.41 -8.08 -4.09
C PHE A 88 8.14 -8.85 -5.19
N ASN A 89 7.55 -9.04 -6.37
CA ASN A 89 8.20 -9.83 -7.42
C ASN A 89 9.11 -9.04 -8.35
N ILE A 90 8.98 -7.70 -8.46
CA ILE A 90 9.85 -6.89 -9.33
C ILE A 90 10.79 -6.02 -8.51
N GLU A 91 10.24 -5.19 -7.61
CA GLU A 91 11.04 -4.20 -6.92
C GLU A 91 11.91 -4.79 -5.79
N CYS A 92 11.33 -5.64 -4.95
CA CYS A 92 12.06 -6.38 -3.91
C CYS A 92 13.18 -7.24 -4.52
N GLN A 93 12.93 -7.85 -5.69
CA GLN A 93 13.95 -8.58 -6.44
C GLN A 93 15.08 -7.66 -6.92
N ALA A 94 14.74 -6.53 -7.58
CA ALA A 94 15.73 -5.56 -8.07
C ALA A 94 16.50 -4.83 -6.96
N SER A 95 15.88 -4.65 -5.79
CA SER A 95 16.47 -3.97 -4.65
C SER A 95 17.24 -4.91 -3.71
N SER A 96 17.01 -6.22 -3.81
CA SER A 96 17.44 -7.24 -2.84
C SER A 96 16.89 -7.01 -1.43
N LEU A 97 15.72 -6.37 -1.34
CA LEU A 97 14.95 -6.25 -0.11
C LEU A 97 13.91 -7.37 -0.10
N GLY A 98 13.81 -8.15 0.98
CA GLY A 98 12.90 -9.32 1.01
C GLY A 98 12.04 -9.45 2.26
N HIS A 99 12.38 -8.75 3.35
CA HIS A 99 11.69 -8.91 4.64
C HIS A 99 10.88 -7.68 4.99
N ILE A 100 9.84 -7.39 4.20
CA ILE A 100 9.00 -6.19 4.36
C ILE A 100 7.57 -6.62 4.77
N PRO A 101 7.02 -6.14 5.90
CA PRO A 101 5.62 -6.35 6.25
C PRO A 101 4.71 -5.57 5.31
N ALA A 102 3.52 -6.09 5.02
CA ALA A 102 2.51 -5.39 4.23
C ALA A 102 1.41 -4.79 5.12
N VAL A 103 0.94 -3.60 4.72
CA VAL A 103 -0.21 -2.93 5.33
C VAL A 103 -1.29 -2.80 4.27
N LEU A 104 -2.41 -3.50 4.43
CA LEU A 104 -3.55 -3.40 3.53
C LEU A 104 -4.54 -2.37 4.09
N ALA A 105 -4.71 -1.24 3.39
CA ALA A 105 -5.66 -0.20 3.80
C ALA A 105 -7.00 -0.37 3.08
N ASP A 106 -8.11 -0.27 3.83
CA ASP A 106 -9.46 -0.30 3.27
C ASP A 106 -10.41 0.66 4.01
N THR A 107 -11.61 0.86 3.48
CA THR A 107 -12.66 1.72 4.05
C THR A 107 -14.00 1.02 3.97
N VAL A 108 -14.93 1.33 4.87
CA VAL A 108 -16.31 0.79 4.81
C VAL A 108 -17.00 1.13 3.49
N GLN A 109 -16.70 2.29 2.90
CA GLN A 109 -17.26 2.71 1.62
C GLN A 109 -16.72 1.89 0.45
N ALA A 110 -15.41 1.60 0.43
CA ALA A 110 -14.79 0.77 -0.60
C ALA A 110 -15.25 -0.69 -0.51
N LEU A 111 -15.40 -1.23 0.69
CA LEU A 111 -16.02 -2.54 0.89
C LEU A 111 -17.45 -2.57 0.32
N LYS A 112 -18.30 -1.60 0.66
CA LYS A 112 -19.65 -1.51 0.09
C LYS A 112 -19.68 -1.38 -1.44
N MET A 113 -18.72 -0.68 -2.04
CA MET A 113 -18.57 -0.67 -3.51
C MET A 113 -18.25 -2.06 -4.04
N GLY A 114 -17.31 -2.77 -3.41
CA GLY A 114 -16.95 -4.15 -3.75
C GLY A 114 -18.12 -5.13 -3.60
N GLY A 115 -19.09 -4.84 -2.74
CA GLY A 115 -20.32 -5.62 -2.56
C GLY A 115 -21.39 -5.37 -3.60
N GLY A 116 -21.12 -4.60 -4.66
CA GLY A 116 -22.08 -4.25 -5.70
C GLY A 116 -22.68 -2.86 -5.56
N GLY A 117 -22.15 -2.03 -4.65
CA GLY A 117 -22.49 -0.62 -4.57
C GLY A 117 -22.06 0.14 -5.84
N LEU A 118 -22.83 1.16 -6.23
CA LEU A 118 -22.53 1.95 -7.41
C LEU A 118 -21.25 2.77 -7.27
N CYS A 119 -20.49 2.89 -8.35
CA CYS A 119 -19.19 3.56 -8.36
C CYS A 119 -19.27 4.99 -7.78
N LEU A 120 -18.31 5.33 -6.91
CA LEU A 120 -18.21 6.64 -6.30
C LEU A 120 -17.57 7.64 -7.27
N THR A 121 -18.25 8.75 -7.54
CA THR A 121 -17.72 9.84 -8.37
C THR A 121 -17.28 10.99 -7.47
N ALA A 122 -16.03 11.42 -7.59
CA ALA A 122 -15.51 12.57 -6.85
C ALA A 122 -16.35 13.83 -7.12
N GLY A 123 -16.71 14.57 -6.06
CA GLY A 123 -17.52 15.78 -6.14
C GLY A 123 -19.03 15.55 -6.14
N VAL A 124 -19.51 14.30 -6.22
CA VAL A 124 -20.93 13.96 -6.11
C VAL A 124 -21.23 13.56 -4.65
N PRO A 125 -22.35 14.00 -4.05
CA PRO A 125 -22.72 13.58 -2.71
C PRO A 125 -22.89 12.06 -2.63
N LEU A 126 -22.43 11.49 -1.51
CA LEU A 126 -22.55 10.06 -1.25
C LEU A 126 -24.02 9.62 -1.28
N ARG A 127 -24.29 8.54 -2.00
CA ARG A 127 -25.62 7.93 -2.01
C ARG A 127 -25.94 7.36 -0.62
N LYS A 128 -27.23 7.30 -0.31
CA LYS A 128 -27.74 6.79 0.97
C LYS A 128 -27.24 5.39 1.30
N GLU A 129 -27.05 4.53 0.30
CA GLU A 129 -26.50 3.17 0.47
C GLU A 129 -25.13 3.14 1.17
N TYR A 130 -24.31 4.18 0.95
CA TYR A 130 -23.00 4.34 1.58
C TYR A 130 -23.08 4.94 2.98
N THR A 131 -23.99 5.90 3.17
CA THR A 131 -24.17 6.61 4.45
C THR A 131 -24.96 5.78 5.47
N GLU A 132 -25.99 5.07 5.03
CA GLU A 132 -26.89 4.27 5.86
C GLU A 132 -26.27 2.92 6.26
N GLN A 133 -26.91 2.24 7.20
CA GLN A 133 -26.49 0.91 7.64
C GLN A 133 -27.00 -0.13 6.64
N ASN A 134 -26.12 -0.60 5.76
CA ASN A 134 -26.38 -1.70 4.84
C ASN A 134 -25.35 -2.80 5.10
N THR A 135 -25.70 -3.71 6.02
CA THR A 135 -24.86 -4.83 6.45
C THR A 135 -24.71 -5.92 5.39
N PRO A 136 -25.75 -6.30 4.62
CA PRO A 136 -25.58 -7.25 3.51
C PRO A 136 -24.56 -6.76 2.49
N LEU A 137 -24.69 -5.51 2.03
CA LEU A 137 -23.76 -4.93 1.04
C LEU A 137 -22.32 -4.85 1.57
N LEU A 138 -22.15 -4.59 2.87
CA LEU A 138 -20.85 -4.61 3.51
C LEU A 138 -20.27 -6.03 3.54
N ALA A 139 -21.06 -7.02 3.94
CA ALA A 139 -20.65 -8.42 4.01
C ALA A 139 -20.27 -8.97 2.64
N ASP A 140 -21.06 -8.67 1.60
CA ASP A 140 -20.75 -9.05 0.22
C ASP A 140 -19.43 -8.42 -0.25
N GLY A 141 -19.15 -7.18 0.17
CA GLY A 141 -17.91 -6.47 -0.13
C GLY A 141 -16.66 -7.03 0.55
N CYS A 142 -16.85 -7.71 1.68
CA CYS A 142 -15.75 -8.28 2.45
C CYS A 142 -15.00 -9.36 1.66
N CYS A 143 -15.65 -10.04 0.71
CA CYS A 143 -14.97 -11.02 -0.14
C CYS A 143 -13.78 -10.43 -0.91
N ASN A 144 -13.83 -9.14 -1.27
CA ASN A 144 -12.72 -8.47 -1.93
C ASN A 144 -11.52 -8.33 -0.98
N LEU A 145 -11.76 -7.83 0.23
CA LEU A 145 -10.70 -7.71 1.24
C LEU A 145 -10.10 -9.07 1.61
N GLN A 146 -10.94 -10.09 1.76
CA GLN A 146 -10.48 -11.47 1.98
C GLN A 146 -9.60 -11.94 0.83
N LYS A 147 -9.97 -11.64 -0.42
CA LYS A 147 -9.16 -12.01 -1.58
C LYS A 147 -7.82 -11.26 -1.61
N GLN A 148 -7.81 -9.98 -1.27
CA GLN A 148 -6.59 -9.17 -1.16
C GLN A 148 -5.64 -9.74 -0.08
N ILE A 149 -6.17 -10.17 1.06
CA ILE A 149 -5.39 -10.89 2.09
C ILE A 149 -4.84 -12.21 1.52
N GLN A 150 -5.69 -13.02 0.86
CA GLN A 150 -5.27 -14.30 0.27
C GLN A 150 -4.14 -14.15 -0.75
N ILE A 151 -4.13 -13.08 -1.55
CA ILE A 151 -3.08 -12.80 -2.53
C ILE A 151 -1.71 -12.63 -1.85
N THR A 152 -1.69 -12.11 -0.63
CA THR A 152 -0.44 -11.93 0.13
C THR A 152 0.07 -13.19 0.82
N GLN A 153 -0.78 -14.20 1.01
CA GLN A 153 -0.41 -15.42 1.75
C GLN A 153 0.76 -16.19 1.10
N PRO A 154 0.79 -16.42 -0.23
CA PRO A 154 1.90 -17.14 -0.87
C PRO A 154 3.23 -16.39 -0.77
N LEU A 155 3.20 -15.06 -0.61
CA LEU A 155 4.40 -14.25 -0.38
C LEU A 155 5.02 -14.50 1.00
N ARG A 156 4.26 -15.07 1.95
CA ARG A 156 4.70 -15.41 3.32
C ARG A 156 5.26 -14.21 4.09
N VAL A 157 4.67 -13.04 3.86
CA VAL A 157 4.97 -11.79 4.58
C VAL A 157 3.91 -11.52 5.66
N PRO A 158 4.29 -10.94 6.81
CA PRO A 158 3.34 -10.46 7.79
C PRO A 158 2.44 -9.38 7.19
N VAL A 159 1.12 -9.52 7.31
CA VAL A 159 0.14 -8.57 6.77
C VAL A 159 -0.80 -8.09 7.86
N VAL A 160 -0.92 -6.76 8.01
CA VAL A 160 -1.90 -6.12 8.87
C VAL A 160 -2.89 -5.33 8.03
N VAL A 161 -4.18 -5.43 8.38
CA VAL A 161 -5.23 -4.65 7.72
C VAL A 161 -5.51 -3.38 8.52
N VAL A 162 -5.58 -2.24 7.84
CA VAL A 162 -5.94 -0.96 8.43
C VAL A 162 -7.27 -0.49 7.84
N LEU A 163 -8.31 -0.47 8.67
CA LEU A 163 -9.61 0.07 8.29
C LEU A 163 -9.65 1.57 8.62
N ASN A 164 -9.72 2.40 7.58
CA ASN A 164 -9.85 3.84 7.72
C ASN A 164 -11.30 4.22 8.00
N VAL A 165 -11.53 4.75 9.21
CA VAL A 165 -12.87 5.05 9.73
C VAL A 165 -13.27 6.49 9.41
N PHE A 166 -14.44 6.66 8.80
CA PHE A 166 -15.07 7.95 8.53
C PHE A 166 -16.18 8.26 9.52
N LYS A 167 -16.60 9.53 9.57
CA LYS A 167 -17.67 10.01 10.48
C LYS A 167 -19.02 9.31 10.31
N THR A 168 -19.27 8.73 9.14
CA THR A 168 -20.51 8.02 8.79
C THR A 168 -20.50 6.55 9.16
N ASP A 169 -19.35 6.05 9.64
CA ASP A 169 -19.18 4.65 9.98
C ASP A 169 -19.63 4.43 11.42
N THR A 170 -20.50 3.44 11.62
CA THR A 170 -21.02 3.04 12.93
C THR A 170 -20.18 1.89 13.49
N CYS A 171 -20.06 1.79 14.82
CA CYS A 171 -19.26 0.75 15.47
C CYS A 171 -19.65 -0.66 15.01
N THR A 172 -20.94 -0.93 14.82
CA THR A 172 -21.43 -2.23 14.33
C THR A 172 -20.87 -2.60 12.96
N LYS A 173 -20.62 -1.61 12.07
CA LYS A 173 -20.00 -1.87 10.76
C LYS A 173 -18.53 -2.21 10.92
N THR A 174 -17.80 -1.49 11.78
CA THR A 174 -16.36 -1.73 11.98
C THR A 174 -16.10 -3.06 12.69
N ASP A 175 -17.00 -3.47 13.60
CA ASP A 175 -16.87 -4.73 14.34
C ASP A 175 -17.02 -5.93 13.39
N LEU A 176 -18.03 -5.91 12.51
CA LEU A 176 -18.22 -6.96 11.49
C LEU A 176 -17.00 -7.12 10.58
N VAL A 177 -16.40 -6.01 10.15
CA VAL A 177 -15.20 -6.08 9.31
C VAL A 177 -14.00 -6.60 10.11
N SER A 178 -13.93 -6.31 11.42
CA SER A 178 -12.80 -6.70 12.27
C SER A 178 -12.70 -8.19 12.55
N GLU A 179 -13.81 -8.92 12.37
CA GLU A 179 -13.85 -10.36 12.54
C GLU A 179 -13.24 -11.11 11.35
N LEU A 180 -13.30 -10.57 10.12
CA LEU A 180 -12.87 -11.31 8.91
C LEU A 180 -11.37 -11.65 8.91
N PRO A 181 -10.45 -10.70 9.19
CA PRO A 181 -9.02 -11.00 9.06
C PRO A 181 -8.53 -12.01 10.10
N ARG A 182 -9.27 -12.18 11.22
CA ARG A 182 -9.01 -13.23 12.21
C ARG A 182 -9.26 -14.63 11.65
N HIS A 183 -10.14 -14.76 10.66
CA HIS A 183 -10.43 -16.03 9.99
C HIS A 183 -9.46 -16.30 8.82
N ASP A 184 -8.94 -15.27 8.16
CA ASP A 184 -8.20 -15.39 6.89
C ASP A 184 -6.67 -15.32 7.01
N SER A 185 -6.09 -15.71 8.15
CA SER A 185 -4.63 -15.74 8.42
C SER A 185 -3.88 -14.40 8.34
N ALA A 186 -4.60 -13.28 8.18
CA ALA A 186 -4.02 -11.97 8.40
C ALA A 186 -3.57 -11.84 9.86
N PHE A 187 -2.52 -11.06 10.10
CA PHE A 187 -1.97 -10.86 11.43
C PHE A 187 -3.01 -10.22 12.37
N GLY A 188 -3.82 -9.32 11.83
CA GLY A 188 -4.85 -8.61 12.55
C GLY A 188 -5.42 -7.47 11.72
N MET A 189 -6.41 -6.81 12.30
CA MET A 189 -7.00 -5.60 11.74
C MET A 189 -7.13 -4.53 12.80
N VAL A 190 -6.82 -3.30 12.41
CA VAL A 190 -6.89 -2.11 13.25
C VAL A 190 -7.67 -1.01 12.57
N SER A 191 -8.46 -0.29 13.36
CA SER A 191 -9.24 0.84 12.88
C SER A 191 -8.47 2.14 13.12
N CYS A 192 -8.27 2.94 12.07
CA CYS A 192 -7.54 4.19 12.13
C CYS A 192 -8.43 5.38 11.78
N SER A 193 -8.29 6.48 12.54
CA SER A 193 -9.04 7.73 12.34
C SER A 193 -8.13 8.91 11.97
N HIS A 194 -6.99 8.61 11.34
CA HIS A 194 -5.95 9.60 11.06
C HIS A 194 -6.39 10.72 10.11
N TRP A 195 -7.40 10.46 9.28
CA TRP A 195 -8.02 11.48 8.45
C TRP A 195 -8.62 12.64 9.27
N SER A 196 -9.27 12.34 10.40
CA SER A 196 -9.91 13.36 11.25
C SER A 196 -9.00 13.84 12.38
N ALA A 197 -8.21 12.95 12.99
CA ALA A 197 -7.39 13.24 14.16
C ALA A 197 -5.89 13.44 13.85
N GLY A 198 -5.47 13.34 12.59
CA GLY A 198 -4.05 13.34 12.20
C GLY A 198 -3.29 12.15 12.78
N GLY A 199 -1.98 12.31 13.02
CA GLY A 199 -1.13 11.23 13.55
C GLY A 199 -1.65 10.57 14.83
N LYS A 200 -2.34 11.33 15.71
CA LYS A 200 -2.98 10.77 16.91
C LYS A 200 -4.00 9.69 16.60
N GLY A 201 -4.79 9.85 15.54
CA GLY A 201 -5.77 8.86 15.10
C GLY A 201 -5.18 7.55 14.58
N SER A 202 -3.89 7.53 14.20
CA SER A 202 -3.15 6.30 13.89
C SER A 202 -2.56 5.63 15.14
N VAL A 203 -2.23 6.40 16.16
CA VAL A 203 -1.64 5.88 17.42
C VAL A 203 -2.75 5.37 18.34
N ASP A 204 -3.78 6.19 18.56
CA ASP A 204 -4.91 5.87 19.44
C ASP A 204 -5.75 4.71 18.89
N GLY A 205 -5.81 4.55 17.56
CA GLY A 205 -6.43 3.42 16.88
C GLY A 205 -5.60 2.12 16.91
N ALA A 206 -4.51 2.09 17.68
CA ALA A 206 -3.52 1.01 17.71
C ALA A 206 -2.80 0.72 16.37
N GLY A 207 -3.04 1.53 15.33
CA GLY A 207 -2.45 1.37 14.00
C GLY A 207 -0.93 1.34 14.03
N ALA A 208 -0.31 2.35 14.64
CA ALA A 208 1.14 2.41 14.78
C ALA A 208 1.72 1.22 15.56
N GLY A 209 1.01 0.78 16.62
CA GLY A 209 1.39 -0.38 17.42
C GLY A 209 1.34 -1.68 16.61
N ALA A 210 0.26 -1.90 15.87
CA ALA A 210 0.08 -3.09 15.06
C ALA A 210 1.05 -3.15 13.87
N VAL A 211 1.35 -2.01 13.22
CA VAL A 211 2.40 -1.94 12.19
C VAL A 211 3.76 -2.30 12.78
N ARG A 212 4.12 -1.75 13.95
CA ARG A 212 5.37 -2.08 14.64
C ARG A 212 5.46 -3.55 15.03
N GLU A 213 4.38 -4.12 15.54
CA GLU A 213 4.32 -5.54 15.91
C GLU A 213 4.45 -6.44 14.69
N THR A 214 3.80 -6.06 13.58
CA THR A 214 3.87 -6.75 12.29
C THR A 214 5.27 -6.70 11.69
N ALA A 215 5.94 -5.55 11.79
CA ALA A 215 7.31 -5.37 11.34
C ALA A 215 8.35 -6.19 12.14
N ASN A 216 8.09 -6.42 13.42
CA ASN A 216 8.98 -7.22 14.27
C ASN A 216 8.78 -8.74 14.12
N LYS A 217 7.77 -9.21 13.39
CA LYS A 217 7.60 -10.64 13.14
C LYS A 217 8.57 -11.14 12.08
N ARG A 218 9.08 -12.35 12.30
CA ARG A 218 9.88 -13.07 11.31
C ARG A 218 9.01 -13.34 10.07
N SER A 219 9.57 -13.07 8.90
CA SER A 219 8.98 -13.41 7.62
C SER A 219 9.80 -14.50 6.93
N HIS A 220 9.12 -15.40 6.23
CA HIS A 220 9.75 -16.42 5.37
C HIS A 220 9.42 -16.11 3.92
N PHE A 221 9.72 -14.87 3.53
CA PHE A 221 9.37 -14.32 2.23
C PHE A 221 9.74 -15.26 1.09
N GLN A 222 8.80 -15.42 0.16
CA GLN A 222 8.97 -16.25 -1.02
C GLN A 222 8.38 -15.53 -2.23
N PHE A 223 9.14 -15.48 -3.33
CA PHE A 223 8.63 -15.01 -4.62
C PHE A 223 7.52 -15.93 -5.13
N LEU A 224 6.57 -15.38 -5.87
CA LEU A 224 5.46 -16.17 -6.43
C LEU A 224 5.91 -17.07 -7.57
N TYR A 225 7.00 -16.71 -8.24
CA TYR A 225 7.59 -17.41 -9.37
C TYR A 225 9.11 -17.26 -9.35
N ASN A 226 9.78 -18.18 -10.04
CA ASN A 226 11.22 -18.08 -10.30
C ASN A 226 11.48 -17.19 -11.51
N GLU A 227 12.73 -16.76 -11.67
CA GLU A 227 13.23 -16.11 -12.90
C GLU A 227 13.16 -17.01 -14.14
#